data_AF-A0A7Y0X9V5-F1
#
_entry.id   AF-A0A7Y0X9V5-F1
#
_cell.length_a   1.000
_cell.length_b   1.000
_cell.length_c   1.000
_cell.angle_alpha   90.00
_cell.angle_beta   90.00
_cell.angle_gamma   90.00
#
_symmetry.space_group_name_H-M   'P 1'
#
loop_
_entity.id
_entity.type
_entity.pdbx_description
1 polymer ?
#
loop_
_entity_poly.entity_id
_entity_poly.type
_entity_poly.pdbx_seq_one_letter_code
_entity_poly.pdbx_strand_id
1 'polypeptide(L)'
;LACNFYVYAMGDSGDKGDLSKLYDELLQSLNQFAEKGVTEDRLEQLKGKAEADAIFALESVKGKVTQLASNETFFGDPDRLEQQLEQIRAVT
;
A
#
# COMPACT_ATOMS: atom_id res chain seq x y z
N LEU A 1 14.31 -0.35 9.02
CA LEU A 1 13.18 0.01 8.14
C LEU A 1 12.31 0.99 8.92
N ALA A 2 12.10 2.22 8.44
CA ALA A 2 11.22 3.15 9.11
C ALA A 2 9.79 2.90 8.60
N CYS A 3 8.87 2.51 9.50
CA CYS A 3 7.45 2.32 9.20
C CYS A 3 6.77 3.67 9.00
N ASN A 4 7.03 4.29 7.85
CA ASN A 4 6.48 5.59 7.49
C ASN A 4 5.35 5.41 6.48
N PHE A 5 4.18 5.95 6.80
CA PHE A 5 3.14 6.24 5.81
C PHE A 5 3.36 7.66 5.29
N TYR A 6 3.49 7.82 3.98
CA TYR A 6 3.61 9.12 3.34
C TYR A 6 2.50 9.28 2.31
N VAL A 7 1.92 10.47 2.26
CA VAL A 7 1.00 10.86 1.18
C VAL A 7 1.72 11.90 0.33
N TYR A 8 1.64 11.71 -0.98
CA TYR A 8 2.23 12.62 -1.94
C TYR A 8 1.13 13.29 -2.77
N ALA A 9 1.11 14.62 -2.75
CA ALA A 9 0.17 15.43 -3.51
C ALA A 9 0.93 16.53 -4.24
N MET A 10 0.56 16.78 -5.50
CA MET A 10 1.12 17.86 -6.31
C MET A 10 0.00 18.84 -6.65
N GLY A 11 0.24 20.12 -6.35
CA GLY A 11 -0.67 21.23 -6.70
C GLY A 11 -0.13 22.06 -7.86
N ASP A 12 -0.92 23.06 -8.26
CA ASP A 12 -0.52 24.04 -9.27
C ASP A 12 0.75 24.80 -8.84
N SER A 13 1.50 25.29 -9.84
CA SER A 13 2.74 26.05 -9.62
C SER A 13 2.54 27.55 -9.93
N GLY A 14 3.44 28.41 -9.45
CA GLY A 14 3.41 29.85 -9.67
C GLY A 14 2.32 30.57 -8.87
N ASP A 15 1.76 31.66 -9.40
CA ASP A 15 0.81 32.55 -8.70
C ASP A 15 -0.54 31.88 -8.32
N LYS A 16 -0.78 30.65 -8.83
CA LYS A 16 -1.96 29.82 -8.50
C LYS A 16 -1.67 28.71 -7.49
N GLY A 17 -0.41 28.58 -7.03
CA GLY A 17 0.07 27.49 -6.19
C GLY A 17 -0.23 27.64 -4.71
N ASP A 18 -1.50 27.87 -4.36
CA ASP A 18 -1.92 27.88 -2.95
C ASP A 18 -2.00 26.45 -2.40
N LEU A 19 -0.87 25.97 -1.86
CA LEU A 19 -0.76 24.63 -1.27
C LEU A 19 -1.53 24.47 0.05
N SER A 20 -1.96 25.56 0.69
CA SER A 20 -2.70 25.48 1.95
C SER A 20 -4.04 24.77 1.76
N LYS A 21 -4.75 25.07 0.66
CA LYS A 21 -6.01 24.42 0.30
C LYS A 21 -5.83 22.93 0.03
N LEU A 22 -4.79 22.56 -0.73
CA LEU A 22 -4.47 21.16 -1.02
C LEU A 22 -4.17 20.38 0.27
N TYR A 23 -3.44 21.00 1.19
CA TYR A 23 -3.15 20.43 2.50
C TYR A 23 -4.42 20.23 3.34
N ASP A 24 -5.29 21.23 3.40
CA ASP A 24 -6.54 21.18 4.16
C ASP A 24 -7.49 20.11 3.61
N GLU A 25 -7.66 20.04 2.28
CA GLU A 25 -8.47 19.01 1.61
C GLU A 25 -7.91 17.60 1.84
N LEU A 26 -6.58 17.46 1.81
CA LEU A 26 -5.91 16.19 2.10
C LEU A 26 -6.19 15.75 3.54
N LEU A 27 -5.97 16.63 4.53
CA LEU A 27 -6.23 16.30 5.93
C LEU A 27 -7.71 16.01 6.18
N GLN A 28 -8.61 16.77 5.56
CA GLN A 28 -10.04 16.51 5.65
C GLN A 28 -10.39 15.11 5.12
N SER A 29 -9.82 14.71 3.99
CA SER A 29 -10.04 13.39 3.40
C SER A 29 -9.51 12.28 4.31
N LEU A 30 -8.33 12.46 4.91
CA LEU A 30 -7.76 11.52 5.88
C LEU A 30 -8.61 11.41 7.16
N ASN A 31 -9.12 12.53 7.68
CA ASN A 31 -10.01 12.53 8.84
C ASN A 31 -11.32 11.81 8.55
N GLN A 32 -11.94 12.07 7.38
CA GLN A 32 -13.15 11.35 6.96
C GLN A 32 -12.90 9.85 6.82
N PHE A 33 -11.75 9.46 6.29
CA PHE A 33 -11.35 8.05 6.21
C PHE A 33 -11.18 7.44 7.60
N ALA A 34 -10.54 8.14 8.53
CA ALA A 34 -10.36 7.66 9.90
C ALA A 34 -11.69 7.48 10.66
N GLU A 35 -12.68 8.34 10.39
CA GLU A 35 -14.00 8.25 11.01
C GLU A 35 -14.89 7.18 10.39
N LYS A 36 -14.90 7.08 9.05
CA LYS A 36 -15.87 6.24 8.32
C LYS A 36 -15.33 4.86 7.95
N GLY A 37 -14.00 4.71 7.89
CA GLY A 37 -13.34 3.51 7.40
C GLY A 37 -13.65 3.20 5.94
N VAL A 38 -13.53 1.92 5.58
CA VAL A 38 -13.88 1.37 4.27
C VAL A 38 -15.12 0.50 4.37
N THR A 39 -15.87 0.38 3.28
CA THR A 39 -16.96 -0.60 3.19
C THR A 39 -16.40 -2.00 2.98
N GLU A 40 -17.14 -3.03 3.39
CA GLU A 40 -16.73 -4.42 3.23
C GLU A 40 -16.48 -4.79 1.75
N ASP A 41 -17.40 -4.41 0.85
CA ASP A 41 -17.22 -4.64 -0.59
C ASP A 41 -15.93 -4.00 -1.13
N ARG A 42 -15.56 -2.83 -0.61
CA ARG A 42 -14.32 -2.16 -1.00
C ARG A 42 -13.11 -2.87 -0.40
N LEU A 43 -13.21 -3.36 0.83
CA LEU A 43 -12.17 -4.14 1.47
C LEU A 43 -11.90 -5.43 0.69
N GLU A 44 -12.93 -6.17 0.27
CA GLU A 44 -12.76 -7.39 -0.54
C GLU A 44 -12.09 -7.09 -1.89
N GLN A 45 -12.49 -6.01 -2.58
CA GLN A 45 -11.82 -5.58 -3.81
C GLN A 45 -10.34 -5.27 -3.59
N LEU A 46 -10.00 -4.61 -2.48
CA LEU A 46 -8.63 -4.27 -2.13
C LEU A 46 -7.81 -5.53 -1.79
N LYS A 47 -8.39 -6.50 -1.07
CA LYS A 47 -7.76 -7.80 -0.82
C LYS A 47 -7.44 -8.53 -2.12
N GLY A 48 -8.43 -8.64 -3.02
CA GLY A 48 -8.23 -9.29 -4.32
C GLY A 48 -7.15 -8.61 -5.16
N LYS A 49 -7.11 -7.26 -5.15
CA LYS A 49 -6.03 -6.51 -5.80
C LYS A 49 -4.66 -6.80 -5.17
N ALA A 50 -4.57 -6.79 -3.84
CA ALA A 50 -3.32 -7.03 -3.12
C ALA A 50 -2.79 -8.46 -3.35
N GLU A 51 -3.67 -9.47 -3.37
CA GLU A 51 -3.29 -10.85 -3.72
C GLU A 51 -2.74 -10.94 -5.14
N ALA A 52 -3.43 -10.33 -6.11
CA ALA A 52 -2.98 -10.32 -7.50
C ALA A 52 -1.62 -9.62 -7.66
N ASP A 53 -1.43 -8.45 -7.04
CA ASP A 53 -0.17 -7.71 -7.09
C ASP A 53 0.99 -8.54 -6.46
N ALA A 54 0.73 -9.28 -5.37
CA ALA A 54 1.72 -10.16 -4.75
C ALA A 54 2.12 -11.33 -5.67
N ILE A 55 1.16 -11.94 -6.37
CA ILE A 55 1.42 -13.04 -7.32
C ILE A 55 2.15 -12.53 -8.56
N PHE A 56 1.67 -11.44 -9.16
CA PHE A 56 2.22 -10.91 -10.41
C PHE A 56 3.63 -10.32 -10.23
N ALA A 57 4.00 -9.89 -9.03
CA ALA A 57 5.38 -9.52 -8.71
C ALA A 57 6.39 -10.66 -8.96
N LEU A 58 5.94 -11.92 -8.98
CA LEU A 58 6.77 -13.11 -9.16
C LEU A 58 6.79 -13.65 -10.59
N GLU A 59 6.08 -13.03 -11.54
CA GLU A 59 6.04 -13.46 -12.96
C GLU A 59 7.36 -13.25 -13.71
N SER A 60 8.32 -12.53 -13.10
CA SER A 60 9.66 -12.39 -13.65
C SER A 60 10.69 -13.05 -12.74
N VAL A 61 11.75 -13.64 -13.33
CA VAL A 61 12.89 -14.20 -12.58
C VAL A 61 13.49 -13.14 -11.65
N LYS A 62 13.66 -11.91 -12.14
CA LYS A 62 14.16 -10.78 -11.34
C LYS A 62 13.24 -10.50 -10.14
N GLY A 63 11.93 -10.46 -10.35
CA GLY A 63 10.94 -10.25 -9.29
C GLY A 63 11.01 -11.34 -8.23
N LYS A 64 11.00 -12.60 -8.65
CA LYS A 64 11.13 -13.76 -7.76
C LYS A 64 12.43 -13.74 -6.94
N VAL A 65 13.58 -13.50 -7.59
CA VAL A 65 14.88 -13.43 -6.88
C VAL A 65 14.92 -12.26 -5.91
N THR A 66 14.36 -11.10 -6.29
CA THR A 66 14.28 -9.93 -5.40
C THR A 66 13.43 -10.21 -4.17
N GLN A 67 12.28 -10.88 -4.34
CA GLN A 67 11.41 -11.24 -3.24
C GLN A 67 12.08 -12.24 -2.29
N LEU A 68 12.68 -13.31 -2.82
CA LEU A 68 13.39 -14.32 -2.00
C LEU A 68 14.55 -13.69 -1.21
N ALA A 69 15.36 -12.85 -1.86
CA ALA A 69 16.50 -12.20 -1.21
C ALA A 69 16.05 -11.20 -0.12
N SER A 70 14.99 -10.42 -0.39
CA SER A 70 14.42 -9.50 0.59
C SER A 70 13.86 -10.26 1.81
N ASN A 71 13.10 -11.33 1.55
CA ASN A 71 12.51 -12.16 2.59
C ASN A 71 13.59 -12.81 3.48
N GLU A 72 14.63 -13.37 2.89
CA GLU A 72 15.79 -13.90 3.63
C GLU A 72 16.47 -12.81 4.47
N THR A 73 16.74 -11.64 3.87
CA THR A 73 17.47 -10.55 4.53
C THR A 73 16.75 -10.00 5.75
N PHE A 74 15.43 -9.85 5.67
CA PHE A 74 14.65 -9.20 6.73
C PHE A 74 13.98 -10.17 7.69
N PHE A 75 13.80 -11.44 7.30
CA PHE A 75 13.00 -12.40 8.05
C PHE A 75 13.64 -13.79 8.21
N GLY A 76 14.75 -14.08 7.53
CA GLY A 76 15.44 -15.38 7.61
C GLY A 76 14.64 -16.55 7.03
N ASP A 77 13.62 -16.25 6.23
CA ASP A 77 12.78 -17.22 5.54
C ASP A 77 12.51 -16.68 4.14
N PRO A 78 13.06 -17.27 3.06
CA PRO A 78 12.86 -16.78 1.71
C PRO A 78 11.43 -16.97 1.19
N ASP A 79 10.75 -18.06 1.56
CA ASP A 79 9.50 -18.52 0.96
C ASP A 79 8.28 -18.11 1.77
N ARG A 80 7.91 -16.83 1.64
CA ARG A 80 6.86 -16.21 2.46
C ARG A 80 5.60 -15.84 1.69
N LEU A 81 5.44 -16.30 0.45
CA LEU A 81 4.31 -15.91 -0.38
C LEU A 81 2.98 -16.33 0.27
N GLU A 82 2.86 -17.58 0.71
CA GLU A 82 1.60 -18.05 1.32
C GLU A 82 1.30 -17.29 2.61
N GLN A 83 2.31 -17.07 3.46
CA GLN A 83 2.17 -16.26 4.68
C GLN A 83 1.66 -14.85 4.35
N GLN A 84 2.16 -14.24 3.27
CA GLN A 84 1.72 -12.92 2.83
C GLN A 84 0.26 -12.94 2.34
N LEU A 85 -0.13 -13.97 1.59
CA LEU A 85 -1.52 -14.12 1.11
C LEU A 85 -2.49 -14.34 2.28
N GLU A 86 -2.13 -15.15 3.26
CA GLU A 86 -2.92 -15.34 4.49
C GLU A 86 -3.09 -14.03 5.26
N GLN A 87 -2.03 -13.23 5.39
CA GLN A 87 -2.10 -11.91 6.03
C GLN A 87 -3.04 -10.96 5.29
N ILE A 88 -3.04 -10.95 3.96
CA ILE A 88 -3.95 -10.12 3.15
C ILE A 88 -5.40 -10.57 3.37
N ARG A 89 -5.67 -11.88 3.35
CA ARG A 89 -7.02 -12.44 3.55
C ARG A 89 -7.57 -12.15 4.95
N ALA A 90 -6.69 -12.14 5.95
CA ALA A 90 -7.02 -11.92 7.35
C ALA A 90 -7.34 -10.46 7.73
N VAL A 91 -7.14 -9.48 6.84
CA VAL A 91 -7.51 -8.08 7.10
C VAL A 91 -9.03 -7.98 7.29
N THR A 92 -9.50 -7.21 8.27
CA THR A 92 -10.93 -6.98 8.56
C THR A 92 -11.18 -5.50 8.79
#